data_AF-A0A2W4S3U5-F1
#
_entry.id   AF-A0A2W4S3U5-F1
#
_cell.length_a   1.000
_cell.length_b   1.000
_cell.length_c   1.000
_cell.angle_alpha   90.00
_cell.angle_beta   90.00
_cell.angle_gamma   90.00
#
_symmetry.space_group_name_H-M   'P 1'
#
loop_
_entity.id
_entity.type
_entity.pdbx_description
1 polymer ?
#
loop_
_entity_poly.entity_id
_entity_poly.type
_entity_poly.pdbx_seq_one_letter_code
_entity_poly.pdbx_strand_id
1 'polypeptide(L)'
;MRRTADCRGVHRRRAGPGRGAARVLAVAAALAACASAGEQVPAERLRISAQDAAREANTVARAWSPDAVLRYIEGEGVTPDGYVEPRRGAWRLVYEAPGRAEQLVVTATPTSLDQTTRPPQTPAGYVLGDAALPATWVDSPVAAAAARTADGAADLLGRRDAAVSMLLVPLRPPRWVIRAAAGTETGQWHVDAATGAVLR
;
A
#
# COMPACT_ATOMS: atom_id res chain seq x y z
N MET A 1 77.66 1.10 -54.43
CA MET A 1 77.85 1.88 -53.19
C MET A 1 77.41 1.02 -52.01
N ARG A 2 78.20 1.06 -50.93
CA ARG A 2 78.22 0.24 -49.69
C ARG A 2 76.81 -0.06 -49.12
N ARG A 3 76.48 -1.20 -48.50
CA ARG A 3 77.24 -2.09 -47.59
C ARG A 3 76.79 -3.57 -47.67
N THR A 4 77.78 -4.46 -47.54
CA THR A 4 77.78 -5.86 -47.07
C THR A 4 77.27 -5.96 -45.61
N ALA A 5 76.85 -7.07 -44.97
CA ALA A 5 76.86 -8.53 -45.13
C ALA A 5 75.80 -9.06 -44.10
N ASP A 6 74.94 -10.04 -44.38
CA ASP A 6 75.13 -11.50 -44.45
C ASP A 6 74.88 -12.24 -43.11
N CYS A 7 74.44 -13.51 -43.27
CA CYS A 7 74.31 -14.64 -42.35
C CYS A 7 72.91 -14.84 -41.71
N ARG A 8 72.03 -15.66 -42.31
CA ARG A 8 71.96 -17.15 -42.25
C ARG A 8 71.70 -17.65 -40.82
N GLY A 9 70.75 -18.54 -40.52
CA GLY A 9 69.93 -19.42 -41.34
C GLY A 9 69.05 -20.29 -40.41
N VAL A 10 68.00 -20.95 -40.92
CA VAL A 10 68.03 -22.38 -41.38
C VAL A 10 67.63 -23.32 -40.22
N HIS A 11 66.64 -24.23 -40.28
CA HIS A 11 65.98 -24.91 -41.39
C HIS A 11 64.62 -25.56 -41.00
N ARG A 12 63.66 -25.50 -41.95
CA ARG A 12 62.82 -26.58 -42.53
C ARG A 12 62.19 -27.68 -41.64
N ARG A 13 60.88 -27.93 -41.85
CA ARG A 13 60.27 -29.00 -42.71
C ARG A 13 58.73 -28.94 -42.55
N ARG A 14 57.97 -28.60 -43.59
CA ARG A 14 57.18 -29.46 -44.51
C ARG A 14 56.06 -30.33 -43.88
N ALA A 15 54.85 -30.01 -44.34
CA ALA A 15 53.78 -30.87 -44.85
C ALA A 15 52.88 -31.66 -43.88
N GLY A 16 51.59 -31.36 -43.98
CA GLY A 16 50.48 -32.25 -43.63
C GLY A 16 49.12 -31.55 -43.75
N PRO A 17 48.35 -31.73 -44.84
CA PRO A 17 46.96 -31.32 -44.92
C PRO A 17 46.02 -32.49 -44.56
N GLY A 18 44.88 -32.18 -43.94
CA GLY A 18 43.66 -32.97 -44.10
C GLY A 18 43.00 -33.50 -42.82
N ARG A 19 41.66 -33.57 -42.90
CA ARG A 19 40.63 -33.94 -41.90
C ARG A 19 40.22 -32.76 -41.03
N GLY A 20 39.11 -32.07 -41.25
CA GLY A 20 37.81 -32.54 -41.72
C GLY A 20 37.01 -33.10 -40.52
N ALA A 21 36.37 -32.21 -39.76
CA ALA A 21 35.20 -32.50 -38.93
C ALA A 21 34.61 -31.20 -38.39
N ALA A 22 33.39 -30.90 -38.84
CA ALA A 22 32.53 -29.86 -38.31
C ALA A 22 32.18 -30.11 -36.83
N ARG A 23 32.03 -29.01 -36.07
CA ARG A 23 31.14 -28.83 -34.90
C ARG A 23 31.30 -27.37 -34.46
N VAL A 24 30.48 -26.47 -34.99
CA VAL A 24 29.20 -26.01 -34.42
C VAL A 24 29.38 -25.34 -33.06
N LEU A 25 29.15 -24.02 -33.09
CA LEU A 25 28.77 -23.08 -32.02
C LEU A 25 29.07 -23.45 -30.57
N ALA A 26 29.99 -22.69 -29.96
CA ALA A 26 30.01 -22.45 -28.52
C ALA A 26 29.71 -20.96 -28.26
N VAL A 27 28.45 -20.56 -28.46
CA VAL A 27 27.87 -19.37 -27.81
C VAL A 27 27.00 -19.93 -26.70
N ALA A 28 27.61 -20.21 -25.55
CA ALA A 28 26.91 -20.70 -24.37
C ALA A 28 26.99 -19.66 -23.25
N ALA A 29 25.94 -18.84 -23.23
CA ALA A 29 25.25 -18.37 -22.03
C ALA A 29 26.09 -17.68 -20.93
N ALA A 30 26.35 -16.39 -21.14
CA ALA A 30 26.49 -15.41 -20.06
C ALA A 30 25.09 -15.00 -19.52
N LEU A 31 24.31 -15.96 -19.04
CA LEU A 31 22.97 -15.76 -18.47
C LEU A 31 22.84 -16.53 -17.15
N ALA A 32 23.58 -16.11 -16.14
CA ALA A 32 23.30 -16.48 -14.77
C ALA A 32 23.77 -15.36 -13.85
N ALA A 33 22.91 -14.98 -12.93
CA ALA A 33 23.10 -13.96 -11.87
C ALA A 33 22.81 -12.50 -12.24
N CYS A 34 21.63 -12.23 -12.81
CA CYS A 34 20.82 -11.11 -12.30
C CYS A 34 19.95 -11.64 -11.15
N ALA A 35 20.58 -12.12 -10.09
CA ALA A 35 19.91 -12.19 -8.80
C ALA A 35 19.90 -10.74 -8.30
N SER A 36 18.86 -9.99 -8.64
CA SER A 36 18.58 -8.74 -7.96
C SER A 36 18.56 -9.06 -6.48
N ALA A 37 19.53 -8.53 -5.74
CA ALA A 37 19.49 -8.47 -4.30
C ALA A 37 18.20 -7.70 -3.95
N GLY A 38 17.13 -8.45 -3.72
CA GLY A 38 15.89 -7.90 -3.22
C GLY A 38 16.21 -7.44 -1.81
N GLU A 39 16.48 -6.14 -1.66
CA GLU A 39 16.50 -5.51 -0.37
C GLU A 39 15.17 -5.85 0.30
N GLN A 40 15.21 -6.71 1.30
CA GLN A 40 14.03 -7.10 2.05
C GLN A 40 13.56 -5.85 2.78
N VAL A 41 12.54 -5.19 2.24
CA VAL A 41 11.91 -4.03 2.87
C VAL A 41 11.39 -4.51 4.23
N PRO A 42 11.88 -3.92 5.35
CA PRO A 42 11.38 -4.28 6.68
C PRO A 42 9.86 -4.18 6.72
N ALA A 43 9.18 -5.16 7.30
CA ALA A 43 7.72 -5.22 7.32
C ALA A 43 7.09 -3.96 7.98
N GLU A 44 7.81 -3.31 8.91
CA GLU A 44 7.38 -2.05 9.52
C GLU A 44 7.34 -0.88 8.52
N ARG A 45 8.10 -0.95 7.43
CA ARG A 45 8.07 0.04 6.33
C ARG A 45 6.94 -0.19 5.34
N LEU A 46 6.26 -1.33 5.38
CA LEU A 46 5.14 -1.64 4.48
C LEU A 46 3.80 -1.15 5.02
N ARG A 47 3.77 -0.50 6.19
CA ARG A 47 2.52 0.05 6.74
C ARG A 47 1.90 1.08 5.81
N ILE A 48 0.57 1.12 5.76
CA ILE A 48 -0.18 2.07 4.92
C ILE A 48 -1.11 2.93 5.76
N SER A 49 -1.24 4.20 5.42
CA SER A 49 -2.27 5.07 5.96
C SER A 49 -3.61 4.90 5.23
N ALA A 50 -4.66 5.56 5.72
CA ALA A 50 -5.93 5.60 5.02
C ALA A 50 -5.80 6.28 3.64
N GLN A 51 -4.95 7.30 3.52
CA GLN A 51 -4.78 8.02 2.25
C GLN A 51 -4.00 7.20 1.22
N ASP A 52 -3.02 6.40 1.66
CA ASP A 52 -2.34 5.42 0.81
C ASP A 52 -3.36 4.41 0.26
N ALA A 53 -4.18 3.84 1.14
CA ALA A 53 -5.25 2.92 0.75
C ALA A 53 -6.27 3.57 -0.19
N ALA A 54 -6.64 4.83 0.04
CA ALA A 54 -7.58 5.57 -0.79
C ALA A 54 -7.08 5.83 -2.21
N ARG A 55 -5.78 6.06 -2.36
CA ARG A 55 -5.14 6.24 -3.67
C ARG A 55 -5.28 4.98 -4.53
N GLU A 56 -4.94 3.83 -3.96
CA GLU A 56 -5.02 2.54 -4.66
C GLU A 56 -6.49 2.16 -4.94
N ALA A 57 -7.36 2.30 -3.95
CA ALA A 57 -8.78 1.98 -4.08
C ALA A 57 -9.51 2.88 -5.09
N ASN A 58 -9.08 4.12 -5.28
CA ASN A 58 -9.68 5.01 -6.28
C ASN A 58 -9.49 4.47 -7.70
N THR A 59 -8.36 3.83 -8.02
CA THR A 59 -8.15 3.19 -9.34
C THR A 59 -9.17 2.08 -9.57
N VAL A 60 -9.39 1.23 -8.56
CA VAL A 60 -10.39 0.16 -8.59
C VAL A 60 -11.81 0.72 -8.72
N ALA A 61 -12.14 1.75 -7.92
CA ALA A 61 -13.45 2.37 -7.92
C ALA A 61 -13.81 2.99 -9.27
N ARG A 62 -12.86 3.67 -9.92
CA ARG A 62 -13.06 4.26 -11.26
C ARG A 62 -13.24 3.21 -12.35
N ALA A 63 -12.60 2.05 -12.23
CA ALA A 63 -12.82 0.92 -13.14
C ALA A 63 -14.21 0.28 -12.93
N TRP A 64 -14.71 0.25 -11.69
CA TRP A 64 -16.06 -0.23 -11.36
C TRP A 64 -17.16 0.73 -11.83
N SER A 65 -16.97 2.04 -11.62
CA SER A 65 -17.83 3.09 -12.15
C SER A 65 -17.05 4.40 -12.28
N PRO A 66 -17.09 5.08 -13.44
CA PRO A 66 -16.43 6.36 -13.61
C PRO A 66 -16.98 7.43 -12.64
N ASP A 67 -18.22 7.27 -12.18
CA ASP A 67 -18.91 8.17 -11.25
C ASP A 67 -18.86 7.68 -9.79
N ALA A 68 -17.93 6.78 -9.46
CA ALA A 68 -17.78 6.29 -8.09
C ALA A 68 -17.44 7.43 -7.11
N VAL A 69 -18.15 7.46 -5.99
CA VAL A 69 -18.03 8.44 -4.92
C VAL A 69 -17.68 7.71 -3.63
N LEU A 70 -16.57 8.11 -2.99
CA LEU A 70 -16.18 7.59 -1.69
C LEU A 70 -17.16 8.10 -0.62
N ARG A 71 -17.77 7.17 0.12
CA ARG A 71 -18.75 7.46 1.17
C ARG A 71 -18.15 7.49 2.56
N TYR A 72 -17.31 6.52 2.89
CA TYR A 72 -16.59 6.46 4.16
C TYR A 72 -15.41 5.49 4.09
N ILE A 73 -14.53 5.58 5.08
CA ILE A 73 -13.36 4.71 5.25
C ILE A 73 -13.43 4.08 6.63
N GLU A 74 -13.25 2.76 6.70
CA GLU A 74 -13.13 1.99 7.94
C GLU A 74 -11.70 1.46 8.06
N GLY A 75 -11.10 1.56 9.22
CA GLY A 75 -9.82 0.96 9.57
C GLY A 75 -10.01 0.03 10.75
N GLU A 76 -9.63 -1.22 10.56
CA GLU A 76 -9.58 -2.23 11.61
C GLU A 76 -8.13 -2.67 11.82
N GLY A 77 -7.75 -2.99 13.07
CA GLY A 77 -6.38 -3.38 13.40
C GLY A 77 -5.37 -2.26 13.12
N VAL A 78 -5.82 -1.01 13.29
CA VAL A 78 -4.97 0.17 13.11
C VAL A 78 -4.05 0.28 14.31
N THR A 79 -2.81 0.72 14.10
CA THR A 79 -1.90 1.01 15.20
C THR A 79 -2.30 2.30 15.91
N PRO A 80 -1.86 2.52 17.16
CA PRO A 80 -2.08 3.80 17.85
C PRO A 80 -1.55 5.05 17.12
N ASP A 81 -0.64 4.86 16.16
CA ASP A 81 -0.11 5.92 15.29
C ASP A 81 -0.89 6.08 13.98
N GLY A 82 -2.02 5.38 13.81
CA GLY A 82 -2.92 5.57 12.68
C GLY A 82 -2.53 4.86 11.38
N TYR A 83 -1.77 3.75 11.48
CA TYR A 83 -1.35 2.95 10.31
C TYR A 83 -1.90 1.53 10.38
N VAL A 84 -2.06 0.88 9.22
CA VAL A 84 -2.28 -0.57 9.16
C VAL A 84 -0.95 -1.26 8.84
N GLU A 85 -0.56 -2.23 9.65
CA GLU A 85 0.63 -3.06 9.47
C GLU A 85 0.30 -4.39 8.77
N PRO A 86 1.30 -5.04 8.11
CA PRO A 86 1.07 -6.30 7.42
C PRO A 86 0.45 -7.36 8.35
N ARG A 87 -0.63 -7.99 7.89
CA ARG A 87 -1.38 -9.07 8.59
C ARG A 87 -2.05 -8.66 9.91
N ARG A 88 -2.10 -7.36 10.25
CA ARG A 88 -2.74 -6.89 11.49
C ARG A 88 -4.11 -6.28 11.30
N GLY A 89 -4.39 -5.75 10.11
CA GLY A 89 -5.58 -4.98 9.86
C GLY A 89 -5.80 -4.69 8.38
N ALA A 90 -6.77 -3.85 8.11
CA ALA A 90 -7.09 -3.39 6.76
C ALA A 90 -7.81 -2.05 6.79
N TRP A 91 -7.70 -1.31 5.69
CA TRP A 91 -8.58 -0.21 5.35
C TRP A 91 -9.68 -0.70 4.42
N ARG A 92 -10.95 -0.43 4.73
CA ARG A 92 -12.10 -0.69 3.87
C ARG A 92 -12.65 0.64 3.38
N LEU A 93 -12.66 0.82 2.07
CA LEU A 93 -13.16 2.02 1.41
C LEU A 93 -14.46 1.71 0.71
N VAL A 94 -15.50 2.44 1.07
CA VAL A 94 -16.86 2.17 0.60
C VAL A 94 -17.27 3.23 -0.41
N TYR A 95 -17.58 2.78 -1.61
CA TYR A 95 -17.98 3.62 -2.73
C TYR A 95 -19.42 3.33 -3.13
N GLU A 96 -20.08 4.38 -3.61
CA GLU A 96 -21.36 4.30 -4.32
C GLU A 96 -21.22 4.93 -5.70
N ALA A 97 -22.12 4.60 -6.61
CA ALA A 97 -22.21 5.31 -7.88
C ALA A 97 -23.67 5.45 -8.33
N PRO A 98 -24.03 6.56 -9.00
CA PRO A 98 -25.34 6.70 -9.64
C PRO A 98 -25.67 5.48 -10.53
N GLY A 99 -26.89 4.97 -10.43
CA GLY A 99 -27.35 3.84 -11.23
C GLY A 99 -26.80 2.47 -10.81
N ARG A 100 -25.99 2.38 -9.73
CA ARG A 100 -25.60 1.10 -9.12
C ARG A 100 -26.48 0.80 -7.91
N ALA A 101 -27.05 -0.41 -7.88
CA ALA A 101 -27.84 -0.89 -6.74
C ALA A 101 -26.97 -1.35 -5.55
N GLU A 102 -25.68 -1.60 -5.79
CA GLU A 102 -24.72 -2.10 -4.80
C GLU A 102 -23.66 -1.05 -4.48
N GLN A 103 -23.13 -1.13 -3.26
CA GLN A 103 -21.91 -0.46 -2.85
C GLN A 103 -20.70 -1.31 -3.25
N LEU A 104 -19.65 -0.66 -3.72
CA LEU A 104 -18.33 -1.27 -3.85
C LEU A 104 -17.57 -1.10 -2.53
N VAL A 105 -17.00 -2.19 -2.03
CA VAL A 105 -16.08 -2.17 -0.89
C VAL A 105 -14.71 -2.62 -1.37
N VAL A 106 -13.74 -1.74 -1.25
CA VAL A 106 -12.34 -2.05 -1.55
C VAL A 106 -11.60 -2.22 -0.22
N THR A 107 -11.04 -3.40 0.00
CA THR A 107 -10.25 -3.72 1.20
C THR A 107 -8.77 -3.68 0.84
N ALA A 108 -8.04 -2.73 1.43
CA ALA A 108 -6.62 -2.54 1.23
C ALA A 108 -5.85 -2.99 2.48
N THR A 109 -4.85 -3.84 2.28
CA THR A 109 -3.81 -4.14 3.25
C THR A 109 -2.47 -3.65 2.69
N PRO A 110 -1.40 -3.58 3.51
CA PRO A 110 -0.03 -3.37 3.05
C PRO A 110 0.43 -4.17 1.83
N THR A 111 -0.16 -5.34 1.61
CA THR A 111 0.32 -6.31 0.62
C THR A 111 -0.74 -6.78 -0.36
N SER A 112 -2.00 -6.34 -0.20
CA SER A 112 -3.10 -6.79 -1.04
C SER A 112 -4.17 -5.72 -1.21
N LEU A 113 -4.90 -5.84 -2.31
CA LEU A 113 -6.06 -5.03 -2.60
C LEU A 113 -7.16 -5.97 -3.10
N ASP A 114 -8.23 -6.09 -2.34
CA ASP A 114 -9.37 -6.95 -2.64
C ASP A 114 -10.62 -6.08 -2.84
N GLN A 115 -11.54 -6.55 -3.69
CA GLN A 115 -12.81 -5.85 -3.94
C GLN A 115 -14.00 -6.79 -3.81
N THR A 116 -15.09 -6.27 -3.28
CA THR A 116 -16.37 -6.96 -3.20
C THR A 116 -17.50 -5.95 -3.39
N THR A 117 -18.69 -6.42 -3.75
CA THR A 117 -19.90 -5.59 -3.76
C THR A 117 -20.86 -6.07 -2.68
N ARG A 118 -21.65 -5.15 -2.13
CA ARG A 118 -22.68 -5.46 -1.14
C ARG A 118 -23.90 -4.56 -1.31
N PRO A 119 -25.08 -4.97 -0.81
CA PRO A 119 -26.21 -4.06 -0.68
C PRO A 119 -25.82 -2.82 0.16
N PRO A 120 -26.36 -1.63 -0.14
CA PRO A 120 -26.11 -0.44 0.64
C PRO A 120 -26.44 -0.66 2.12
N GLN A 121 -25.50 -0.37 3.01
CA GLN A 121 -25.76 -0.41 4.44
C GLN A 121 -26.52 0.86 4.85
N THR A 122 -27.81 0.73 5.18
CA THR A 122 -28.57 1.73 5.93
C THR A 122 -29.36 1.05 7.05
N PRO A 123 -29.14 1.40 8.33
CA PRO A 123 -30.22 1.29 9.32
C PRO A 123 -31.30 2.32 8.96
N ALA A 124 -32.58 1.97 9.07
CA ALA A 124 -33.66 2.94 8.88
C ALA A 124 -33.47 4.16 9.82
N GLY A 125 -33.41 5.37 9.26
CA GLY A 125 -33.26 6.62 10.02
C GLY A 125 -31.83 7.06 10.37
N TYR A 126 -30.79 6.30 9.99
CA TYR A 126 -29.38 6.65 10.21
C TYR A 126 -28.61 6.59 8.89
N VAL A 127 -28.76 7.61 8.05
CA VAL A 127 -28.00 7.66 6.79
C VAL A 127 -26.59 8.21 7.05
N LEU A 128 -25.71 7.33 7.52
CA LEU A 128 -24.27 7.44 7.27
C LEU A 128 -24.07 7.29 5.75
N GLY A 129 -24.35 8.32 4.94
CA GLY A 129 -24.24 8.13 3.49
C GLY A 129 -24.85 9.15 2.53
N ASP A 130 -25.64 10.13 2.96
CA ASP A 130 -26.22 11.08 1.98
C ASP A 130 -25.13 11.97 1.36
N ALA A 131 -24.10 12.29 2.15
CA ALA A 131 -22.97 13.09 1.71
C ALA A 131 -21.83 12.23 1.15
N ALA A 132 -21.16 12.76 0.13
CA ALA A 132 -19.85 12.27 -0.29
C ALA A 132 -18.80 12.68 0.74
N LEU A 133 -17.77 11.86 0.92
CA LEU A 133 -16.59 12.30 1.63
C LEU A 133 -15.91 13.42 0.81
N PRO A 134 -15.42 14.51 1.44
CA PRO A 134 -14.71 15.55 0.71
C PRO A 134 -13.46 14.99 0.03
N ALA A 135 -13.03 15.63 -1.05
CA ALA A 135 -11.83 15.24 -1.77
C ALA A 135 -10.54 15.34 -0.92
N THR A 136 -10.56 16.19 0.11
CA THR A 136 -9.45 16.41 1.04
C THR A 136 -9.90 16.22 2.49
N TRP A 137 -9.02 15.60 3.27
CA TRP A 137 -9.16 15.34 4.69
C TRP A 137 -7.78 15.07 5.30
N VAL A 138 -7.65 15.25 6.62
CA VAL A 138 -6.43 14.93 7.37
C VAL A 138 -6.28 13.42 7.49
N ASP A 139 -5.10 12.91 7.16
CA ASP A 139 -4.86 11.46 7.09
C ASP A 139 -4.94 10.77 8.47
N SER A 140 -5.07 9.44 8.47
CA SER A 140 -5.21 8.64 9.69
C SER A 140 -4.08 8.84 10.72
N PRO A 141 -2.80 9.04 10.36
CA PRO A 141 -1.76 9.29 11.35
C PRO A 141 -1.91 10.64 12.05
N VAL A 142 -2.35 11.67 11.32
CA VAL A 142 -2.60 13.00 11.86
C VAL A 142 -3.81 12.96 12.81
N ALA A 143 -4.88 12.28 12.40
CA ALA A 143 -6.06 12.09 13.24
C ALA A 143 -5.76 11.29 14.52
N ALA A 144 -4.97 10.21 14.41
CA ALA A 144 -4.55 9.43 15.57
C ALA A 144 -3.66 10.25 16.53
N ALA A 145 -2.72 11.04 15.99
CA ALA A 145 -1.92 11.96 16.78
C ALA A 145 -2.78 13.00 17.51
N ALA A 146 -3.78 13.59 16.84
CA ALA A 146 -4.72 14.53 17.46
C ALA A 146 -5.53 13.85 18.58
N ALA A 147 -6.09 12.67 18.34
CA ALA A 147 -6.88 11.98 19.36
C ALA A 147 -6.07 11.65 20.61
N ARG A 148 -4.78 11.32 20.51
CA ARG A 148 -3.90 11.11 21.68
C ARG A 148 -3.78 12.33 22.58
N THR A 149 -4.04 13.53 22.08
CA THR A 149 -4.04 14.76 22.90
C THR A 149 -5.32 14.95 23.70
N ALA A 150 -6.36 14.14 23.44
CA ALA A 150 -7.61 14.18 24.20
C ALA A 150 -7.46 13.50 25.57
N ASP A 151 -8.24 13.98 26.55
CA ASP A 151 -8.21 13.46 27.91
C ASP A 151 -8.48 11.94 27.93
N GLY A 152 -7.63 11.20 28.65
CA GLY A 152 -7.70 9.73 28.77
C GLY A 152 -7.30 8.94 27.51
N ALA A 153 -7.04 9.61 26.38
CA ALA A 153 -6.71 8.93 25.13
C ALA A 153 -5.30 8.35 25.10
N ALA A 154 -4.31 9.13 25.54
CA ALA A 154 -2.91 8.71 25.52
C ALA A 154 -2.68 7.42 26.32
N ASP A 155 -3.36 7.26 27.45
CA ASP A 155 -3.26 6.07 28.29
C ASP A 155 -3.85 4.86 27.57
N LEU A 156 -5.13 4.94 27.16
CA LEU A 156 -5.80 3.80 26.53
C LEU A 156 -5.19 3.41 25.18
N LEU A 157 -4.83 4.37 24.33
CA LEU A 157 -4.18 4.12 23.04
C LEU A 157 -2.73 3.64 23.19
N GLY A 158 -2.06 3.97 24.29
CA GLY A 158 -0.67 3.56 24.55
C GLY A 158 -0.54 2.14 25.09
N ARG A 159 -1.65 1.50 25.49
CA ARG A 159 -1.65 0.14 26.02
C ARG A 159 -1.26 -0.89 24.96
N ARG A 160 -0.45 -1.89 25.35
CA ARG A 160 0.05 -2.94 24.44
C ARG A 160 -1.05 -3.83 23.86
N ASP A 161 -2.16 -3.97 24.59
CA ASP A 161 -3.33 -4.76 24.20
C ASP A 161 -4.44 -3.92 23.55
N ALA A 162 -4.18 -2.65 23.24
CA ALA A 162 -5.17 -1.77 22.64
C ALA A 162 -5.54 -2.21 21.23
N ALA A 163 -6.80 -2.57 21.03
CA ALA A 163 -7.42 -2.75 19.72
C ALA A 163 -7.97 -1.40 19.25
N VAL A 164 -7.37 -0.82 18.21
CA VAL A 164 -7.77 0.48 17.65
C VAL A 164 -8.51 0.29 16.33
N SER A 165 -9.62 1.01 16.19
CA SER A 165 -10.35 1.15 14.92
C SER A 165 -10.58 2.62 14.61
N MET A 166 -10.63 2.94 13.33
CA MET A 166 -10.83 4.31 12.85
C MET A 166 -11.94 4.32 11.80
N LEU A 167 -12.80 5.33 11.85
CA LEU A 167 -13.90 5.48 10.89
C LEU A 167 -13.94 6.94 10.42
N LEU A 168 -13.73 7.18 9.13
CA LEU A 168 -13.87 8.50 8.52
C LEU A 168 -15.23 8.62 7.84
N VAL A 169 -16.05 9.56 8.30
CA VAL A 169 -17.44 9.72 7.88
C VAL A 169 -17.75 11.14 7.38
N PRO A 170 -18.66 11.29 6.40
CA PRO A 170 -18.96 12.55 5.73
C PRO A 170 -20.01 13.36 6.51
N LEU A 171 -19.81 13.50 7.82
CA LEU A 171 -20.64 14.36 8.67
C LEU A 171 -20.40 15.85 8.33
N ARG A 172 -21.13 16.76 8.99
CA ARG A 172 -20.87 18.21 8.92
C ARG A 172 -20.48 18.73 10.30
N PRO A 173 -19.19 19.02 10.57
CA PRO A 173 -18.02 18.76 9.70
C PRO A 173 -17.73 17.27 9.52
N PRO A 174 -16.95 16.86 8.50
CA PRO A 174 -16.51 15.48 8.32
C PRO A 174 -15.63 15.07 9.49
N ARG A 175 -15.66 13.79 9.91
CA ARG A 175 -15.03 13.38 11.17
C ARG A 175 -14.35 12.03 11.07
N TRP A 176 -13.20 11.94 11.70
CA TRP A 176 -12.64 10.69 12.17
C TRP A 176 -13.28 10.33 13.52
N VAL A 177 -13.83 9.13 13.62
CA VAL A 177 -14.23 8.48 14.87
C VAL A 177 -13.16 7.43 15.17
N ILE A 178 -12.40 7.63 16.24
CA ILE A 178 -11.32 6.74 16.65
C ILE A 178 -11.78 6.03 17.90
N ARG A 179 -11.75 4.69 17.88
CA ARG A 179 -12.14 3.86 19.02
C ARG A 179 -10.97 3.00 19.43
N ALA A 180 -10.78 2.86 20.73
CA ALA A 180 -9.84 1.93 21.30
C ALA A 180 -10.52 1.08 22.37
N ALA A 181 -10.13 -0.19 22.46
CA ALA A 181 -10.52 -1.08 23.54
C ALA A 181 -9.28 -1.80 24.07
N ALA A 182 -9.12 -1.86 25.39
CA ALA A 182 -8.04 -2.59 26.04
C ALA A 182 -8.56 -3.22 27.34
N GLY A 183 -8.61 -4.55 27.40
CA GLY A 183 -9.34 -5.27 28.45
C GLY A 183 -10.83 -4.91 28.45
N THR A 184 -11.34 -4.38 29.57
CA THR A 184 -12.73 -3.91 29.71
C THR A 184 -12.91 -2.42 29.45
N GLU A 185 -11.83 -1.67 29.25
CA GLU A 185 -11.86 -0.24 29.01
C GLU A 185 -12.06 0.05 27.53
N THR A 186 -12.94 1.01 27.24
CA THR A 186 -13.19 1.48 25.88
C THR A 186 -13.19 3.00 25.84
N GLY A 187 -12.61 3.56 24.78
CA GLY A 187 -12.59 4.99 24.53
C GLY A 187 -13.03 5.29 23.10
N GLN A 188 -13.61 6.46 22.91
CA GLN A 188 -13.97 6.97 21.60
C GLN A 188 -13.66 8.46 21.54
N TRP A 189 -12.97 8.87 20.48
CA TRP A 189 -12.61 10.26 20.23
C TRP A 189 -13.01 10.66 18.82
N HIS A 190 -13.34 11.93 18.68
CA HIS A 190 -13.77 12.52 17.42
C HIS A 190 -12.74 13.55 16.99
N VAL A 191 -12.30 13.50 15.75
CA VAL A 191 -11.37 14.48 15.18
C VAL A 191 -12.00 15.04 13.91
N ASP A 192 -12.05 16.36 13.82
CA ASP A 192 -12.48 17.06 12.62
C ASP A 192 -11.56 16.68 11.45
N ALA A 193 -12.14 16.09 10.41
CA ALA A 193 -11.36 15.56 9.31
C ALA A 193 -10.85 16.65 8.36
N ALA A 194 -11.33 17.90 8.45
CA ALA A 194 -10.80 19.01 7.66
C ALA A 194 -9.60 19.66 8.36
N THR A 195 -9.62 19.75 9.69
CA THR A 195 -8.67 20.55 10.47
C THR A 195 -7.72 19.74 11.35
N GLY A 196 -8.06 18.50 11.69
CA GLY A 196 -7.34 17.70 12.68
C GLY A 196 -7.62 18.11 14.12
N ALA A 197 -8.59 18.99 14.38
CA ALA A 197 -8.95 19.39 15.73
C ALA A 197 -9.77 18.29 16.44
N VAL A 198 -9.47 18.03 17.72
CA VAL A 198 -10.29 17.15 18.55
C VAL A 198 -11.64 17.82 18.81
N LEU A 199 -12.72 17.06 18.59
CA LEU A 199 -14.10 17.47 18.82
C LEU A 199 -14.55 16.93 20.17
N ARG A 200 -15.20 17.80 20.97
CA ARG A 200 -15.84 17.44 22.25
C ARG A 200 -17.27 17.00 22.05
#